data_AF-A0A359M340-F1
#
_entry.id   AF-A0A359M340-F1
#
_cell.length_a   1.000
_cell.length_b   1.000
_cell.length_c   1.000
_cell.angle_alpha   90.00
_cell.angle_beta   90.00
_cell.angle_gamma   90.00
#
_symmetry.space_group_name_H-M   'P 1'
#
loop_
_entity.id
_entity.type
_entity.pdbx_description
1 polymer ?
#
loop_
_entity_poly.entity_id
_entity_poly.type
_entity_poly.pdbx_seq_one_letter_code
_entity_poly.pdbx_strand_id
1 'polypeptide(L)'
;MYLCAQDARNTITPNTDTHVVMPEYKTLAQWEARKAALRKQILFASGLWPMPVKNDLKPVVTGKLERDGYTIEKVAIETLPGYWLAGNLYSPRGKQ
;
A
#
# COMPACT_ATOMS: atom_id res chain seq x y z
N MET A 1 -0.99 -36.65 14.30
CA MET A 1 -1.85 -35.95 13.34
C MET A 1 -2.93 -35.24 14.15
N TYR A 2 -2.68 -34.01 14.59
CA TYR A 2 -3.50 -33.30 15.59
C TYR A 2 -4.20 -32.09 14.93
N LEU A 3 -5.51 -32.24 14.75
CA LEU A 3 -6.58 -31.22 14.67
C LEU A 3 -6.28 -29.85 14.00
N CYS A 4 -6.60 -29.73 12.71
CA CYS A 4 -7.00 -28.46 12.06
C CYS A 4 -8.49 -28.10 12.30
N ALA A 5 -9.09 -28.58 13.40
CA ALA A 5 -10.56 -28.65 13.50
C ALA A 5 -11.26 -27.29 13.74
N GLN A 6 -10.54 -26.21 14.02
CA GLN A 6 -11.13 -24.88 14.21
C GLN A 6 -10.27 -23.79 13.57
N ASP A 7 -10.12 -23.85 12.25
CA ASP A 7 -9.67 -22.68 11.49
C ASP A 7 -10.83 -21.67 11.39
N ALA A 8 -10.60 -20.41 11.77
CA ALA A 8 -11.62 -19.35 11.74
C ALA A 8 -12.24 -19.16 10.35
N ARG A 9 -11.51 -19.50 9.27
CA ARG A 9 -12.00 -19.47 7.88
C ARG A 9 -13.10 -20.51 7.62
N ASN A 10 -13.20 -21.55 8.45
CA ASN A 10 -14.17 -22.63 8.34
C ASN A 10 -15.27 -22.58 9.42
N THR A 11 -15.14 -21.70 10.42
CA THR A 11 -16.10 -21.60 11.54
C THR A 11 -16.87 -20.29 11.54
N ILE A 12 -16.36 -19.24 10.88
CA ILE A 12 -17.03 -17.95 10.73
C ILE A 12 -17.26 -17.77 9.23
N THR A 13 -18.48 -18.03 8.77
CA THR A 13 -18.92 -17.85 7.38
C THR A 13 -19.90 -16.68 7.29
N PRO A 14 -19.40 -15.43 7.13
CA PRO A 14 -20.26 -14.29 6.88
C PRO A 14 -21.12 -14.53 5.63
N ASN A 15 -22.40 -14.22 5.72
CA ASN A 15 -23.33 -14.15 4.59
C ASN A 15 -23.65 -12.68 4.27
N THR A 16 -24.56 -12.46 3.31
CA THR A 16 -25.00 -11.12 2.90
C THR A 16 -25.66 -10.30 4.01
N ASP A 17 -26.19 -10.96 5.05
CA ASP A 17 -26.89 -10.33 6.18
C ASP A 17 -25.97 -10.14 7.40
N THR A 18 -24.68 -10.49 7.28
CA THR A 18 -23.74 -10.36 8.39
C THR A 18 -23.40 -8.90 8.63
N HIS A 19 -23.94 -8.36 9.72
CA HIS A 19 -23.67 -7.00 10.14
C HIS A 19 -22.24 -6.88 10.71
N VAL A 20 -21.37 -6.18 9.98
CA VAL A 20 -20.00 -5.90 10.43
C VAL A 20 -20.01 -4.67 11.34
N VAL A 21 -19.84 -4.88 12.65
CA VAL A 21 -19.66 -3.80 13.61
C VAL A 21 -18.19 -3.42 13.66
N MET A 22 -17.88 -2.14 13.41
CA MET A 22 -16.52 -1.64 13.59
C MET A 22 -16.17 -1.56 15.08
N PRO A 23 -15.00 -2.07 15.50
CA PRO A 23 -14.57 -1.98 16.89
C PRO A 23 -14.32 -0.52 17.30
N GLU A 24 -14.74 -0.17 18.52
CA GLU A 24 -14.48 1.13 19.13
C GLU A 24 -13.17 1.13 19.94
N TYR A 25 -12.43 2.25 19.89
CA TYR A 25 -11.20 2.44 20.67
C TYR A 25 -11.39 3.65 21.61
N LYS A 26 -11.37 3.41 22.92
CA LYS A 26 -11.66 4.45 23.93
C LYS A 26 -10.48 5.35 24.23
N THR A 27 -9.27 4.95 23.82
CA THR A 27 -8.04 5.71 24.04
C THR A 27 -7.15 5.70 22.80
N LEU A 28 -6.31 6.73 22.67
CA LEU A 28 -5.30 6.81 21.61
C LEU A 28 -4.35 5.59 21.65
N ALA A 29 -3.96 5.13 22.84
CA ALA A 29 -3.07 3.99 23.00
C ALA A 29 -3.68 2.68 22.45
N GLN A 30 -4.98 2.45 22.69
CA GLN A 30 -5.69 1.30 22.11
C GLN A 30 -5.72 1.37 20.58
N TRP A 31 -5.97 2.57 20.03
CA TRP A 31 -5.98 2.76 18.58
C TRP A 31 -4.60 2.55 17.96
N GLU A 32 -3.54 3.14 18.51
CA GLU A 32 -2.18 2.99 17.98
C GLU A 32 -1.71 1.53 18.00
N ALA A 33 -2.03 0.77 19.05
CA ALA A 33 -1.74 -0.66 19.11
C ALA A 33 -2.45 -1.45 17.99
N ARG A 34 -3.74 -1.18 17.77
CA ARG A 34 -4.52 -1.83 16.70
C ARG A 34 -4.07 -1.41 15.30
N LYS A 35 -3.78 -0.13 15.09
CA LYS A 35 -3.21 0.42 13.86
C LYS A 35 -1.91 -0.28 13.49
N ALA A 36 -1.01 -0.50 14.45
CA ALA A 36 0.22 -1.25 14.22
C ALA A 36 -0.05 -2.69 13.78
N ALA A 37 -0.98 -3.38 14.44
CA ALA A 37 -1.39 -4.74 14.07
C ALA A 37 -2.01 -4.80 12.66
N LEU A 38 -2.91 -3.87 12.33
CA LEU A 38 -3.54 -3.78 11.01
C LEU A 38 -2.52 -3.54 9.89
N ARG A 39 -1.57 -2.61 10.08
CA ARG A 39 -0.51 -2.36 9.09
C ARG A 39 0.33 -3.61 8.85
N LYS A 40 0.69 -4.34 9.90
CA LYS A 40 1.42 -5.61 9.77
C LYS A 40 0.60 -6.67 9.03
N GLN A 41 -0.69 -6.81 9.36
CA GLN A 41 -1.59 -7.75 8.68
C GLN A 41 -1.72 -7.43 7.19
N ILE A 42 -1.90 -6.16 6.83
CA ILE A 42 -1.96 -5.72 5.43
C ILE A 42 -0.67 -6.10 4.69
N LEU A 43 0.48 -5.75 5.26
CA LEU A 43 1.78 -6.08 4.64
C LEU A 43 1.96 -7.59 4.49
N PHE A 44 1.62 -8.39 5.50
CA PHE A 44 1.71 -9.84 5.43
C PHE A 44 0.80 -10.42 4.34
N ALA A 45 -0.47 -10.00 4.30
CA ALA A 45 -1.44 -10.45 3.30
C ALA A 45 -1.04 -10.05 1.87
N SER A 46 -0.35 -8.91 1.72
CA SER A 46 0.21 -8.46 0.43
C SER A 46 1.57 -9.08 0.09
N GLY A 47 2.12 -9.98 0.91
CA GLY A 47 3.45 -10.56 0.69
C GLY A 47 4.62 -9.57 0.87
N LEU A 48 4.37 -8.43 1.52
CA LEU A 48 5.33 -7.35 1.78
C LEU A 48 5.91 -7.40 3.20
N TRP A 49 5.69 -8.49 3.96
CA TRP A 49 6.26 -8.67 5.30
C TRP A 49 7.15 -9.92 5.36
N PRO A 50 8.44 -9.79 5.74
CA PRO A 50 9.16 -8.53 5.94
C PRO A 50 9.25 -7.72 4.63
N MET A 51 9.46 -6.40 4.75
CA MET A 51 9.58 -5.54 3.58
C MET A 51 10.75 -6.01 2.70
N PRO A 52 10.58 -6.14 1.37
CA PRO A 52 11.69 -6.45 0.48
C PRO A 52 12.81 -5.41 0.61
N VAL A 53 14.03 -5.83 0.30
CA VAL A 53 15.20 -4.94 0.28
C VAL A 53 14.92 -3.80 -0.71
N LYS A 54 15.04 -2.57 -0.23
CA LYS A 54 14.90 -1.39 -1.10
C LYS A 54 16.03 -1.39 -2.12
N ASN A 55 15.69 -1.18 -3.37
CA ASN A 55 16.63 -0.91 -4.43
C ASN A 55 16.78 0.59 -4.64
N ASP A 56 17.90 1.00 -5.24
CA ASP A 56 18.01 2.35 -5.80
C ASP A 56 17.03 2.49 -6.97
N LEU A 57 16.25 3.57 -6.98
CA LEU A 57 15.11 3.75 -7.89
C LEU A 57 15.53 4.18 -9.31
N LYS A 58 16.77 4.63 -9.50
CA LYS A 58 17.33 5.09 -10.79
C LYS A 58 16.31 5.80 -11.69
N PRO A 59 15.74 6.94 -11.25
CA PRO A 59 14.70 7.62 -11.99
C PRO A 59 15.23 8.14 -13.34
N VAL A 60 14.49 7.90 -14.41
CA VAL A 60 14.78 8.38 -15.76
C VAL A 60 13.65 9.29 -16.22
N VAL A 61 13.96 10.53 -16.56
CA VAL A 61 13.03 11.47 -17.19
C VAL A 61 13.21 11.40 -18.69
N THR A 62 12.18 11.00 -19.43
CA THR A 62 12.25 10.76 -20.88
C THR A 62 11.70 11.92 -21.72
N GLY A 63 11.02 12.87 -21.08
CA GLY A 63 10.56 14.08 -21.76
C GLY A 63 9.68 14.93 -20.86
N LYS A 64 9.51 16.20 -21.27
CA LYS A 64 8.73 17.21 -20.56
C LYS A 64 7.78 17.90 -21.52
N LEU A 65 6.55 18.14 -21.08
CA LEU A 65 5.55 18.93 -21.78
C LEU A 65 5.17 20.14 -20.93
N GLU A 66 5.20 21.31 -21.55
CA GLU A 66 4.71 22.55 -20.96
C GLU A 66 3.22 22.71 -21.30
N ARG A 67 2.38 23.01 -20.31
CA ARG A 67 0.94 23.31 -20.45
C ARG A 67 0.59 24.62 -19.77
N ASP A 68 -0.60 25.16 -19.95
CA ASP A 68 -0.93 26.38 -19.20
C ASP A 68 -1.00 26.08 -17.69
N GLY A 69 -0.25 26.83 -16.88
CA GLY A 69 -0.17 26.66 -15.42
C GLY A 69 0.57 25.43 -14.87
N TYR A 70 0.99 24.44 -15.67
CA TYR A 70 1.70 23.24 -15.18
C TYR A 70 2.61 22.57 -16.22
N THR A 71 3.41 21.63 -15.76
CA THR A 71 4.32 20.80 -16.57
C THR A 71 4.01 19.33 -16.35
N ILE A 72 4.27 18.51 -17.36
CA ILE A 72 4.12 17.06 -17.32
C ILE A 72 5.47 16.44 -17.69
N GLU A 73 6.07 15.70 -16.78
CA GLU A 73 7.32 14.97 -17.01
C GLU A 73 7.04 13.47 -17.09
N LYS A 74 7.51 12.80 -18.15
CA LYS A 74 7.43 11.34 -18.26
C LYS A 74 8.59 10.73 -17.48
N VAL A 75 8.29 9.97 -16.44
CA VAL A 75 9.28 9.38 -15.54
C VAL A 75 9.18 7.87 -15.57
N ALA A 76 10.31 7.18 -15.56
CA ALA A 76 10.39 5.75 -15.28
C ALA A 76 11.30 5.54 -14.07
N ILE A 77 10.86 4.71 -13.11
CA ILE A 77 11.68 4.30 -11.96
C ILE A 77 11.88 2.79 -11.98
N GLU A 78 13.09 2.33 -11.68
CA GLU A 78 13.41 0.91 -11.52
C GLU A 78 12.91 0.47 -10.14
N THR A 79 11.81 -0.28 -10.06
CA THR A 79 11.20 -0.71 -8.79
C THR A 79 11.78 -2.01 -8.26
N LEU A 80 12.33 -2.82 -9.15
CA LEU A 80 13.16 -4.00 -8.88
C LEU A 80 14.21 -4.10 -10.00
N PRO A 81 15.35 -4.78 -9.81
CA PRO A 81 16.35 -4.94 -10.87
C PRO A 81 15.73 -5.46 -12.18
N GLY A 82 15.77 -4.63 -13.23
CA GLY A 82 15.18 -4.91 -14.55
C GLY A 82 13.68 -4.61 -14.70
N TYR A 83 12.97 -4.20 -13.64
CA TYR A 83 11.54 -3.87 -13.66
C TYR A 83 11.31 -2.37 -13.53
N TRP A 84 10.66 -1.79 -14.54
CA TRP A 84 10.44 -0.35 -14.63
C TRP A 84 8.97 0.01 -14.45
N LEU A 85 8.69 0.92 -13.52
CA LEU A 85 7.41 1.58 -13.36
C LEU A 85 7.45 2.92 -14.09
N ALA A 86 6.69 3.06 -15.16
CA ALA A 86 6.52 4.32 -15.87
C ALA A 86 5.31 5.11 -15.34
N GLY A 87 5.44 6.43 -15.32
CA GLY A 87 4.39 7.35 -14.89
C GLY A 87 4.64 8.77 -15.39
N ASN A 88 3.71 9.66 -15.05
CA ASN A 88 3.79 11.08 -15.36
C ASN A 88 3.81 11.89 -14.06
N LEU A 89 4.76 12.80 -13.93
CA LEU A 89 4.83 13.77 -12.85
C LEU A 89 4.21 15.08 -13.31
N TYR A 90 3.16 15.51 -12.61
CA TYR A 90 2.46 16.77 -12.88
C TYR A 90 2.88 17.80 -11.84
N SER A 91 3.52 18.88 -12.31
CA SER A 91 4.09 19.90 -11.44
C SER A 91 3.55 21.29 -11.81
N PRO A 92 2.99 22.08 -10.87
CA PRO A 92 2.51 23.43 -11.16
C PRO A 92 3.68 24.35 -11.55
N ARG A 93 3.43 25.31 -12.45
CA ARG A 93 4.42 26.32 -12.84
C ARG A 93 4.38 27.51 -11.87
N GLY A 94 5.54 28.01 -11.45
CA GLY A 94 5.66 29.22 -10.62
C GLY A 94 5.63 29.02 -9.10
N LYS A 95 5.64 27.78 -8.62
CA LYS A 95 5.94 27.45 -7.21
C LYS A 95 7.26 26.66 -7.18
N GLN A 96 8.36 27.35 -6.97
CA GLN A 96 9.62 26.77 -6.48
C GLN A 96 9.80 27.20 -5.03
#